data_AF-A0A6A5DTM9-F1
#
_entry.id   AF-A0A6A5DTM9-F1
#
_cell.length_a   1.000
_cell.length_b   1.000
_cell.length_c   1.000
_cell.angle_alpha   90.00
_cell.angle_beta   90.00
_cell.angle_gamma   90.00
#
_symmetry.space_group_name_H-M   'P 1'
#
loop_
_entity.id
_entity.type
_entity.pdbx_description
1 polymer ?
#
loop_
_entity_poly.entity_id
_entity_poly.type
_entity_poly.pdbx_seq_one_letter_code
_entity_poly.pdbx_strand_id
1 'polypeptide(L)'
;MWLLNRFLDHIHCIFYICGAQCSLFLPRFYLLHTRGGVAWAGLWLLRHLIRKKRISLQRAEKRAEKVPESRLKNIAFPCWMKKQASKVCQCIMPDEMSRPLIRGRGEGGGSRHLEASMSEAGTPVIGILGTGDFSRSLARRLVASGYQVVVGSRNPKRCAALFPEEAEVTSQMEAASQADLVFVAVFPEHHSTLLDLKPTLAGKTLVDVSNGLRINQDGPSNAEQLADLFPESSVVKGFNTISAWTLQMGPRDGSRQILLCSNSSKAKTSVMQLCRRMGFVPIDMGLLSSSLEIENLPLYLFPSWRIPVLCTLSLFIFFYTYNFLRDVLQPYVTARKSVFYKMPIDTVNVTLPSVALVMLALVYLPGVCAAFLQLWSGTKYNRFPNWLDRWLTRRKQLGLCSFLCAVLHAIYSLCLPMRKSARFKLLSDFKQVKEGEDFWIDEEVWRMELYLSVGIMALGLLSLLAVTSLPSVANTVNWREFSFIQCTLGNCALTMATLHTLLFGWDRAFDPAQYRFCLPPTFVLVLILPLAVLLGRLALCVPCVALRLRQIRRGWEKSRHIRFTLPDGDCRNGLEDVSNV
;
A
#
# COMPACT_ATOMS: atom_id res chain seq x y z
N MET A 1 -10.17 24.03 4.82
CA MET A 1 -9.81 24.01 6.26
C MET A 1 -10.12 22.68 6.95
N TRP A 2 -11.33 22.10 6.79
CA TRP A 2 -11.69 20.82 7.40
C TRP A 2 -10.86 19.60 6.94
N LEU A 3 -10.53 19.52 5.63
CA LEU A 3 -9.64 18.51 5.06
C LEU A 3 -8.18 18.61 5.55
N LEU A 4 -7.72 19.82 5.89
CA LEU A 4 -6.37 20.05 6.41
C LEU A 4 -6.24 19.56 7.85
N ASN A 5 -7.29 19.71 8.66
CA ASN A 5 -7.33 19.17 10.04
C ASN A 5 -7.33 17.63 10.05
N ARG A 6 -8.12 16.96 9.18
CA ARG A 6 -8.06 15.49 9.08
C ARG A 6 -6.69 14.97 8.60
N PHE A 7 -6.01 15.72 7.74
CA PHE A 7 -4.68 15.35 7.25
C PHE A 7 -3.61 15.48 8.34
N LEU A 8 -3.73 16.49 9.21
CA LEU A 8 -2.84 16.69 10.36
C LEU A 8 -3.07 15.65 11.48
N ASP A 9 -4.33 15.26 11.73
CA ASP A 9 -4.67 14.22 12.70
C ASP A 9 -4.11 12.84 12.29
N HIS A 10 -4.13 12.52 11.00
CA HIS A 10 -3.51 11.30 10.48
C HIS A 10 -1.97 11.30 10.60
N ILE A 11 -1.32 12.45 10.43
CA ILE A 11 0.14 12.58 10.61
C ILE A 11 0.52 12.44 12.09
N HIS A 12 -0.28 12.98 13.01
CA HIS A 12 -0.08 12.83 14.45
C HIS A 12 -0.21 11.36 14.90
N CYS A 13 -1.17 10.61 14.36
CA CYS A 13 -1.30 9.17 14.59
C CYS A 13 -0.10 8.36 14.07
N ILE A 14 0.46 8.72 12.91
CA ILE A 14 1.63 8.03 12.33
C ILE A 14 2.88 8.24 13.18
N PHE A 15 3.11 9.44 13.72
CA PHE A 15 4.23 9.70 14.63
C PHE A 15 4.06 9.01 15.99
N TYR A 16 2.82 8.90 16.50
CA TYR A 16 2.55 8.24 17.77
C TYR A 16 2.73 6.71 17.68
N ILE A 17 2.31 6.09 16.57
CA ILE A 17 2.50 4.65 16.31
C ILE A 17 3.98 4.31 16.10
N CYS A 18 4.73 5.16 15.40
CA CYS A 18 6.16 4.95 15.17
C CYS A 18 7.00 5.15 16.46
N GLY A 19 6.58 6.07 17.35
CA GLY A 19 7.18 6.24 18.69
C GLY A 19 6.85 5.09 19.65
N ALA A 20 5.66 4.51 19.57
CA ALA A 20 5.25 3.38 20.40
C ALA A 20 5.93 2.06 19.98
N GLN A 21 6.17 1.83 18.68
CA GLN A 21 6.85 0.63 18.18
C GLN A 21 8.35 0.57 18.53
N CYS A 22 9.04 1.71 18.67
CA CYS A 22 10.41 1.74 19.20
C CYS A 22 10.50 1.35 20.68
N SER A 23 9.41 1.46 21.44
CA SER A 23 9.37 1.17 22.88
C SER A 23 9.10 -0.31 23.20
N LEU A 24 8.64 -1.09 22.21
CA LEU A 24 8.26 -2.50 22.35
C LEU A 24 9.33 -3.50 21.86
N PHE A 25 10.45 -3.02 21.31
CA PHE A 25 11.54 -3.86 20.78
C PHE A 25 12.79 -3.97 21.67
N LEU A 26 12.79 -3.40 22.88
CA LEU A 26 13.83 -3.63 23.90
C LEU A 26 13.20 -4.25 25.15
N PRO A 27 13.00 -5.58 25.18
CA PRO A 27 13.68 -6.35 26.22
C PRO A 27 13.97 -7.80 25.78
N ARG A 28 15.09 -8.05 25.08
CA ARG A 28 15.68 -9.41 25.03
C ARG A 28 17.20 -9.46 24.81
N PHE A 29 17.90 -8.35 25.04
CA PHE A 29 19.37 -8.27 24.95
C PHE A 29 20.00 -7.72 26.25
N TYR A 30 19.48 -8.16 27.39
CA TYR A 30 20.11 -7.93 28.70
C TYR A 30 20.40 -9.27 29.35
N LEU A 31 21.50 -9.91 28.93
CA LEU A 31 22.28 -10.87 29.72
C LEU A 31 23.47 -11.34 28.88
N LEU A 32 24.53 -10.53 28.83
CA LEU A 32 25.91 -11.01 28.86
C LEU A 32 26.86 -9.82 29.08
N HIS A 33 27.62 -9.97 30.15
CA HIS A 33 28.49 -8.98 30.77
C HIS A 33 29.84 -8.98 30.04
N THR A 34 30.38 -7.80 29.69
CA THR A 34 31.73 -7.28 30.06
C THR A 34 32.39 -6.37 29.00
N ARG A 35 32.85 -5.21 29.51
CA ARG A 35 33.98 -4.34 29.10
C ARG A 35 33.91 -3.59 27.75
N GLY A 36 33.66 -2.28 27.85
CA GLY A 36 34.00 -1.29 26.80
C GLY A 36 33.40 0.09 27.06
N GLY A 37 34.20 1.04 27.54
CA GLY A 37 33.79 2.39 28.02
C GLY A 37 33.38 3.42 26.96
N VAL A 38 32.54 3.05 25.98
CA VAL A 38 32.13 3.96 24.88
C VAL A 38 30.68 4.46 25.04
N ALA A 39 29.84 3.77 25.83
CA ALA A 39 28.42 4.13 26.00
C ALA A 39 28.16 5.31 26.97
N TRP A 40 29.12 5.64 27.84
CA TRP A 40 28.92 6.69 28.86
C TRP A 40 29.11 8.12 28.34
N ALA A 41 29.93 8.31 27.31
CA ALA A 41 30.18 9.63 26.73
C ALA A 41 28.92 10.19 26.03
N GLY A 42 28.16 9.34 25.33
CA GLY A 42 26.92 9.74 24.66
C GLY A 42 25.78 10.11 25.63
N LEU A 43 25.62 9.32 26.70
CA LEU A 43 24.61 9.61 27.73
C LEU A 43 24.94 10.87 28.54
N TRP A 44 26.23 11.11 28.80
CA TRP A 44 26.70 12.32 29.48
C TRP A 44 26.49 13.58 28.61
N LEU A 45 26.80 13.51 27.31
CA LEU A 45 26.58 14.62 26.38
C LEU A 45 25.09 14.97 26.26
N LEU A 46 24.22 13.96 26.20
CA LEU A 46 22.78 14.13 26.10
C LEU A 46 22.19 14.77 27.38
N ARG A 47 22.60 14.29 28.57
CA ARG A 47 22.22 14.91 29.85
C ARG A 47 22.72 16.35 29.95
N HIS A 48 23.93 16.64 29.48
CA HIS A 48 24.49 17.98 29.53
C HIS A 48 23.77 18.97 28.60
N LEU A 49 23.40 18.54 27.39
CA LEU A 49 22.62 19.34 26.43
C LEU A 49 21.18 19.61 26.91
N ILE A 50 20.53 18.62 27.54
CA ILE A 50 19.19 18.80 28.12
C ILE A 50 19.23 19.81 29.28
N ARG A 51 20.27 19.74 30.14
CA ARG A 51 20.44 20.69 31.26
C ARG A 51 20.71 22.12 30.76
N LYS A 52 21.50 22.28 29.69
CA LYS A 52 21.80 23.60 29.08
C LYS A 52 20.55 24.23 28.44
N LYS A 53 19.70 23.43 27.81
CA LYS A 53 18.43 23.89 27.18
C LYS A 53 17.38 24.26 28.23
N ARG A 54 17.30 23.55 29.36
CA ARG A 54 16.41 23.89 30.48
C ARG A 54 16.80 25.23 31.14
N ILE A 55 18.11 25.50 31.30
CA ILE A 55 18.61 26.77 31.84
C ILE A 55 18.37 27.95 30.87
N SER A 56 18.45 27.74 29.56
CA SER A 56 18.16 28.81 28.59
C SER A 56 16.67 29.14 28.50
N LEU A 57 15.79 28.15 28.65
CA LEU A 57 14.34 28.34 28.69
C LEU A 57 13.91 29.11 29.95
N GLN A 58 14.44 28.76 31.13
CA GLN A 58 14.15 29.50 32.37
C GLN A 58 14.68 30.96 32.35
N ARG A 59 15.75 31.25 31.59
CA ARG A 59 16.24 32.62 31.38
C ARG A 59 15.42 33.41 30.36
N ALA A 60 14.79 32.75 29.39
CA ALA A 60 13.88 33.38 28.44
C ALA A 60 12.54 33.73 29.09
N GLU A 61 12.03 32.85 29.96
CA GLU A 61 10.80 33.03 30.72
C GLU A 61 10.91 34.21 31.71
N LYS A 62 12.03 34.31 32.44
CA LYS A 62 12.33 35.47 33.31
C LYS A 62 12.58 36.80 32.57
N ARG A 63 12.81 36.79 31.25
CA ARG A 63 12.93 38.01 30.42
C ARG A 63 11.58 38.46 29.85
N ALA A 64 10.63 37.54 29.68
CA ALA A 64 9.28 37.85 29.21
C ALA A 64 8.43 38.55 30.29
N GLU A 65 8.73 38.32 31.57
CA GLU A 65 8.02 38.90 32.72
C GLU A 65 8.40 40.36 33.05
N LYS A 66 9.34 40.97 32.31
CA LYS A 66 9.84 42.35 32.55
C LYS A 66 9.69 43.28 31.35
N VAL A 67 8.55 43.26 30.67
CA VAL A 67 8.21 44.28 29.66
C VAL A 67 6.97 45.05 30.10
N PRO A 68 7.07 46.34 30.44
CA PRO A 68 5.92 47.15 30.79
C PRO A 68 5.07 47.45 29.54
N GLU A 69 3.75 47.47 29.75
CA GLU A 69 2.67 47.56 28.75
C GLU A 69 2.61 48.91 27.97
N SER A 70 3.59 49.80 28.17
CA SER A 70 3.67 51.12 27.54
C SER A 70 4.50 51.18 26.24
N ARG A 71 5.03 50.04 25.74
CA ARG A 71 5.86 49.99 24.51
C ARG A 71 5.23 49.32 23.29
N LEU A 72 3.92 49.04 23.32
CA LEU A 72 3.20 48.41 22.19
C LEU A 72 2.38 49.40 21.33
N LYS A 73 2.49 50.72 21.54
CA LYS A 73 1.68 51.72 20.80
C LYS A 73 2.37 52.47 19.67
N ASN A 74 3.63 52.21 19.33
CA ASN A 74 4.31 52.93 18.23
C ASN A 74 5.14 51.99 17.33
N ILE A 75 4.47 51.21 16.48
CA ILE A 75 5.06 50.71 15.22
C ILE A 75 3.99 50.84 14.13
N ALA A 76 4.10 51.91 13.36
CA ALA A 76 3.32 52.11 12.14
C ALA A 76 3.81 51.15 11.04
N PHE A 77 2.89 50.38 10.46
CA PHE A 77 3.13 49.62 9.23
C PHE A 77 2.79 50.49 8.00
N PRO A 78 3.60 50.47 6.92
CA PRO A 78 3.30 51.21 5.69
C PRO A 78 2.02 50.71 4.99
N CYS A 79 1.27 51.69 4.50
CA CYS A 79 -0.01 51.57 3.79
C CYS A 79 0.19 51.03 2.36
N TRP A 80 0.28 49.70 2.19
CA TRP A 80 0.11 49.07 0.86
C TRP A 80 -0.52 47.66 0.85
N MET A 81 -1.18 47.25 1.93
CA MET A 81 -2.01 46.03 1.98
C MET A 81 -3.38 46.30 2.60
N LYS A 82 -4.20 47.13 1.94
CA LYS A 82 -5.63 47.28 2.30
C LYS A 82 -6.57 47.52 1.12
N LYS A 83 -6.13 47.27 -0.12
CA LYS A 83 -6.96 47.47 -1.33
C LYS A 83 -6.79 46.32 -2.34
N GLN A 84 -7.00 45.08 -1.92
CA GLN A 84 -7.21 43.95 -2.85
C GLN A 84 -7.89 42.74 -2.18
N ALA A 85 -8.91 43.02 -1.38
CA ALA A 85 -9.83 42.01 -0.85
C ALA A 85 -11.27 42.57 -0.87
N SER A 86 -11.70 43.05 -2.02
CA SER A 86 -13.11 43.33 -2.33
C SER A 86 -13.24 43.55 -3.85
N LYS A 87 -13.41 42.45 -4.57
CA LYS A 87 -14.03 42.28 -5.90
C LYS A 87 -13.53 40.97 -6.51
N VAL A 88 -14.44 40.28 -7.18
CA VAL A 88 -14.28 38.99 -7.89
C VAL A 88 -14.52 37.75 -7.02
N CYS A 89 -15.78 37.55 -6.65
CA CYS A 89 -16.40 36.23 -6.56
C CYS A 89 -17.87 36.38 -6.95
N GLN A 90 -18.16 36.30 -8.25
CA GLN A 90 -19.51 36.11 -8.79
C GLN A 90 -19.39 35.60 -10.23
N CYS A 91 -19.86 34.37 -10.46
CA CYS A 91 -20.40 33.73 -11.67
C CYS A 91 -20.40 32.21 -11.42
N ILE A 92 -21.48 31.65 -10.84
CA ILE A 92 -22.60 30.94 -11.51
C ILE A 92 -22.21 29.54 -12.02
N MET A 93 -22.81 28.50 -11.40
CA MET A 93 -23.36 27.25 -11.98
C MET A 93 -24.09 26.47 -10.84
N PRO A 94 -25.08 25.60 -11.12
CA PRO A 94 -26.43 25.73 -10.60
C PRO A 94 -26.79 24.93 -9.33
N ASP A 95 -27.88 25.41 -8.75
CA ASP A 95 -28.61 25.01 -7.56
C ASP A 95 -29.40 23.72 -7.78
N GLU A 96 -28.97 22.61 -7.19
CA GLU A 96 -29.87 21.55 -6.71
C GLU A 96 -29.17 20.68 -5.67
N MET A 97 -29.92 20.34 -4.62
CA MET A 97 -29.51 19.57 -3.43
C MET A 97 -28.87 20.35 -2.26
N SER A 98 -29.62 21.30 -1.69
CA SER A 98 -29.67 21.44 -0.23
C SER A 98 -31.00 22.01 0.25
N ARG A 99 -31.94 21.14 0.65
CA ARG A 99 -32.99 21.50 1.62
C ARG A 99 -33.06 20.44 2.73
N PRO A 100 -32.96 20.85 4.01
CA PRO A 100 -33.03 19.97 5.17
C PRO A 100 -34.50 19.70 5.52
N LEU A 101 -34.90 18.44 5.59
CA LEU A 101 -36.22 18.04 6.08
C LEU A 101 -36.12 17.46 7.49
N ILE A 102 -35.99 18.34 8.49
CA ILE A 102 -36.51 18.08 9.83
C ILE A 102 -37.30 19.32 10.25
N ARG A 103 -38.63 19.20 10.24
CA ARG A 103 -39.54 20.15 10.90
C ARG A 103 -40.41 19.35 11.88
N GLY A 104 -40.49 19.87 13.09
CA GLY A 104 -41.09 19.22 14.24
C GLY A 104 -42.60 19.02 14.17
N ARG A 105 -43.00 18.00 14.94
CA ARG A 105 -44.29 17.68 15.58
C ARG A 105 -45.37 18.78 15.53
N GLY A 106 -46.51 18.41 14.94
CA GLY A 106 -47.81 19.08 15.06
C GLY A 106 -48.91 18.06 14.74
N GLU A 107 -49.94 18.02 15.59
CA GLU A 107 -51.04 17.05 15.65
C GLU A 107 -51.97 17.10 14.42
N GLY A 108 -52.63 15.97 14.10
CA GLY A 108 -53.73 15.91 13.14
C GLY A 108 -53.88 14.54 12.49
N GLY A 109 -54.95 13.82 12.85
CA GLY A 109 -55.22 12.45 12.45
C GLY A 109 -55.38 12.21 10.95
N GLY A 110 -55.09 10.98 10.54
CA GLY A 110 -55.27 10.49 9.18
C GLY A 110 -54.64 9.12 9.05
N SER A 111 -55.44 8.10 9.35
CA SER A 111 -55.12 6.68 9.16
C SER A 111 -54.51 6.45 7.76
N ARG A 112 -53.23 6.09 7.71
CA ARG A 112 -52.63 5.46 6.54
C ARG A 112 -51.99 4.17 7.02
N HIS A 113 -52.74 3.10 6.81
CA HIS A 113 -52.26 1.74 6.66
C HIS A 113 -50.84 1.75 6.07
N LEU A 114 -49.84 1.50 6.92
CA LEU A 114 -48.62 0.88 6.45
C LEU A 114 -49.08 -0.50 5.99
N GLU A 115 -48.99 -0.74 4.68
CA GLU A 115 -49.10 -2.08 4.13
C GLU A 115 -48.05 -2.95 4.85
N ALA A 116 -48.54 -3.70 5.83
CA ALA A 116 -47.96 -4.94 6.24
C ALA A 116 -47.94 -5.79 4.97
N SER A 117 -46.78 -5.82 4.31
CA SER A 117 -46.50 -6.77 3.26
C SER A 117 -46.80 -8.14 3.83
N MET A 118 -47.82 -8.75 3.23
CA MET A 118 -48.27 -10.10 3.47
C MET A 118 -47.07 -11.03 3.66
N SER A 119 -47.16 -11.90 4.64
CA SER A 119 -46.27 -13.05 4.86
C SER A 119 -46.06 -13.81 3.55
N GLU A 120 -45.02 -13.45 2.79
CA GLU A 120 -44.52 -14.28 1.69
C GLU A 120 -43.95 -15.57 2.27
N ALA A 121 -44.16 -16.67 1.55
CA ALA A 121 -43.83 -18.03 1.96
C ALA A 121 -42.44 -18.15 2.63
N GLY A 122 -42.47 -18.55 3.91
CA GLY A 122 -41.35 -19.08 4.70
C GLY A 122 -40.04 -18.30 4.62
N THR A 123 -39.86 -17.28 5.47
CA THR A 123 -38.54 -16.70 5.72
C THR A 123 -37.54 -17.82 6.05
N PRO A 124 -36.48 -18.02 5.23
CA PRO A 124 -35.62 -19.19 5.40
C PRO A 124 -34.89 -19.13 6.75
N VAL A 125 -34.96 -20.23 7.49
CA VAL A 125 -34.30 -20.40 8.78
C VAL A 125 -32.82 -20.71 8.55
N ILE A 126 -31.94 -19.96 9.21
CA ILE A 126 -30.50 -20.11 9.13
C ILE A 126 -29.95 -20.65 10.45
N GLY A 127 -29.25 -21.77 10.39
CA GLY A 127 -28.62 -22.40 11.54
C GLY A 127 -27.23 -21.84 11.78
N ILE A 128 -26.81 -21.70 13.04
CA ILE A 128 -25.43 -21.40 13.42
C ILE A 128 -24.98 -22.36 14.51
N LEU A 129 -23.94 -23.15 14.25
CA LEU A 129 -23.32 -24.02 15.25
C LEU A 129 -22.16 -23.28 15.91
N GLY A 130 -22.25 -23.09 17.23
CA GLY A 130 -21.26 -22.39 18.03
C GLY A 130 -21.76 -21.06 18.60
N THR A 131 -21.19 -20.64 19.73
CA THR A 131 -21.66 -19.47 20.51
C THR A 131 -20.56 -18.42 20.77
N GLY A 132 -19.53 -18.42 19.93
CA GLY A 132 -18.43 -17.45 20.01
C GLY A 132 -18.80 -16.07 19.46
N ASP A 133 -17.83 -15.14 19.48
CA ASP A 133 -18.05 -13.75 19.05
C ASP A 133 -18.45 -13.65 17.57
N PHE A 134 -17.87 -14.48 16.70
CA PHE A 134 -18.23 -14.51 15.29
C PHE A 134 -19.70 -14.94 15.09
N SER A 135 -20.14 -15.99 15.79
CA SER A 135 -21.52 -16.46 15.76
C SER A 135 -22.51 -15.38 16.23
N ARG A 136 -22.19 -14.68 17.33
CA ARG A 136 -23.02 -13.58 17.85
C ARG A 136 -23.17 -12.45 16.83
N SER A 137 -22.07 -12.02 16.22
CA SER A 137 -22.10 -10.96 15.21
C SER A 137 -22.83 -11.40 13.94
N LEU A 138 -22.66 -12.66 13.52
CA LEU A 138 -23.35 -13.24 12.38
C LEU A 138 -24.87 -13.30 12.63
N ALA A 139 -25.30 -13.78 13.80
CA ALA A 139 -26.70 -13.82 14.19
C ALA A 139 -27.35 -12.44 14.14
N ARG A 140 -26.70 -11.42 14.75
CA ARG A 140 -27.18 -10.03 14.68
C ARG A 140 -27.33 -9.53 13.25
N ARG A 141 -26.36 -9.84 12.37
CA ARG A 141 -26.43 -9.41 10.97
C ARG A 141 -27.55 -10.11 10.19
N LEU A 142 -27.73 -11.39 10.42
CA LEU A 142 -28.77 -12.20 9.77
C LEU A 142 -30.17 -11.74 10.21
N VAL A 143 -30.39 -11.54 11.52
CA VAL A 143 -31.64 -10.98 12.06
C VAL A 143 -31.91 -9.59 11.47
N ALA A 144 -30.92 -8.71 11.46
CA ALA A 144 -31.05 -7.37 10.85
C ALA A 144 -31.29 -7.40 9.33
N SER A 145 -31.02 -8.53 8.67
CA SER A 145 -31.28 -8.75 7.24
C SER A 145 -32.59 -9.49 6.98
N GLY A 146 -33.41 -9.70 8.02
CA GLY A 146 -34.73 -10.31 7.94
C GLY A 146 -34.74 -11.84 7.91
N TYR A 147 -33.67 -12.52 8.34
CA TYR A 147 -33.66 -13.98 8.47
C TYR A 147 -34.05 -14.45 9.87
N GLN A 148 -34.72 -15.60 9.95
CA GLN A 148 -34.88 -16.32 11.21
C GLN A 148 -33.58 -17.07 11.51
N VAL A 149 -33.09 -16.96 12.74
CA VAL A 149 -31.78 -17.50 13.13
C VAL A 149 -31.95 -18.45 14.30
N VAL A 150 -31.42 -19.67 14.16
CA VAL A 150 -31.39 -20.68 15.22
C VAL A 150 -29.93 -21.02 15.52
N VAL A 151 -29.53 -20.90 16.78
CA VAL A 151 -28.16 -21.06 17.25
C VAL A 151 -28.03 -22.33 18.09
N GLY A 152 -27.20 -23.26 17.62
CA GLY A 152 -26.86 -24.48 18.33
C GLY A 152 -25.72 -24.28 19.32
N SER A 153 -26.03 -24.44 20.61
CA SER A 153 -25.08 -24.36 21.72
C SER A 153 -24.97 -25.69 22.47
N ARG A 154 -23.79 -25.96 23.04
CA ARG A 154 -23.61 -27.03 24.05
C ARG A 154 -24.29 -26.71 25.37
N ASN A 155 -24.51 -25.43 25.67
CA ASN A 155 -25.23 -24.97 26.85
C ASN A 155 -26.12 -23.77 26.49
N PRO A 156 -27.34 -24.02 25.98
CA PRO A 156 -28.21 -22.95 25.47
C PRO A 156 -28.62 -21.96 26.57
N LYS A 157 -28.95 -22.46 27.77
CA LYS A 157 -29.38 -21.63 28.93
C LYS A 157 -28.37 -20.53 29.29
N ARG A 158 -27.07 -20.84 29.21
CA ARG A 158 -26.00 -19.89 29.53
C ARG A 158 -25.77 -18.85 28.42
N CYS A 159 -26.01 -19.23 27.17
CA CYS A 159 -25.62 -18.41 26.02
C CYS A 159 -26.75 -17.53 25.49
N ALA A 160 -28.02 -17.86 25.76
CA ALA A 160 -29.20 -17.15 25.24
C ALA A 160 -29.11 -15.62 25.41
N ALA A 161 -28.74 -15.15 26.61
CA ALA A 161 -28.65 -13.71 26.93
C ALA A 161 -27.57 -12.94 26.13
N LEU A 162 -26.69 -13.62 25.39
CA LEU A 162 -25.63 -13.00 24.61
C LEU A 162 -26.02 -12.79 23.13
N PHE A 163 -27.13 -13.37 22.69
CA PHE A 163 -27.64 -13.31 21.33
C PHE A 163 -28.77 -12.27 21.21
N PRO A 164 -29.11 -11.79 20.00
CA PRO A 164 -30.31 -10.96 19.80
C PRO A 164 -31.56 -11.74 20.22
N GLU A 165 -32.57 -11.05 20.78
CA GLU A 165 -33.79 -11.70 21.32
C GLU A 165 -34.57 -12.44 20.23
N GLU A 166 -34.44 -12.00 18.98
CA GLU A 166 -35.07 -12.60 17.80
C GLU A 166 -34.36 -13.88 17.32
N ALA A 167 -33.18 -14.21 17.85
CA ALA A 167 -32.48 -15.45 17.53
C ALA A 167 -32.77 -16.52 18.60
N GLU A 168 -33.23 -17.68 18.17
CA GLU A 168 -33.50 -18.82 19.04
C GLU A 168 -32.20 -19.53 19.40
N VAL A 169 -31.87 -19.67 20.69
CA VAL A 169 -30.68 -20.40 21.14
C VAL A 169 -31.09 -21.73 21.75
N THR A 170 -30.74 -22.84 21.07
CA THR A 170 -31.13 -24.19 21.45
C THR A 170 -29.94 -25.18 21.45
N SER A 171 -30.20 -26.47 21.63
CA SER A 171 -29.24 -27.56 21.51
C SER A 171 -28.70 -27.66 20.07
N GLN A 172 -27.50 -28.22 19.91
CA GLN A 172 -26.89 -28.37 18.58
C GLN A 172 -27.72 -29.27 17.64
N MET A 173 -28.35 -30.32 18.19
CA MET A 173 -29.19 -31.24 17.44
C MET A 173 -30.45 -30.56 16.91
N GLU A 174 -31.12 -29.80 17.77
CA GLU A 174 -32.35 -29.10 17.41
C GLU A 174 -32.08 -28.00 16.38
N ALA A 175 -31.03 -27.19 16.58
CA ALA A 175 -30.63 -26.17 15.62
C ALA A 175 -30.25 -26.74 14.24
N ALA A 176 -29.57 -27.90 14.22
CA ALA A 176 -29.22 -28.58 12.97
C ALA A 176 -30.48 -29.11 12.23
N SER A 177 -31.50 -29.54 12.97
CA SER A 177 -32.73 -30.09 12.37
C SER A 177 -33.58 -29.01 11.68
N GLN A 178 -33.66 -27.82 12.27
CA GLN A 178 -34.58 -26.75 11.83
C GLN A 178 -34.11 -25.96 10.60
N ALA A 179 -32.83 -25.98 10.25
CA ALA A 179 -32.27 -25.14 9.17
C ALA A 179 -31.62 -25.96 8.05
N ASP A 180 -31.84 -25.59 6.79
CA ASP A 180 -31.21 -26.24 5.62
C ASP A 180 -29.81 -25.69 5.29
N LEU A 181 -29.50 -24.49 5.80
CA LEU A 181 -28.21 -23.83 5.66
C LEU A 181 -27.68 -23.55 7.07
N VAL A 182 -26.53 -24.16 7.39
CA VAL A 182 -25.94 -24.13 8.72
C VAL A 182 -24.52 -23.56 8.65
N PHE A 183 -24.27 -22.47 9.38
CA PHE A 183 -22.95 -21.92 9.58
C PHE A 183 -22.19 -22.71 10.65
N VAL A 184 -21.00 -23.21 10.31
CA VAL A 184 -20.12 -23.91 11.24
C VAL A 184 -19.15 -22.90 11.85
N ALA A 185 -19.59 -22.22 12.91
CA ALA A 185 -18.85 -21.15 13.60
C ALA A 185 -18.09 -21.69 14.83
N VAL A 186 -17.39 -22.80 14.64
CA VAL A 186 -16.48 -23.41 15.62
C VAL A 186 -15.07 -23.53 15.04
N PHE A 187 -14.06 -23.65 15.91
CA PHE A 187 -12.69 -23.86 15.42
C PHE A 187 -12.53 -25.26 14.81
N PRO A 188 -11.63 -25.44 13.81
CA PRO A 188 -11.40 -26.72 13.14
C PRO A 188 -11.11 -27.89 14.09
N GLU A 189 -10.38 -27.62 15.18
CA GLU A 189 -10.07 -28.59 16.25
C GLU A 189 -11.32 -29.23 16.89
N HIS A 190 -12.48 -28.59 16.77
CA HIS A 190 -13.75 -29.04 17.33
C HIS A 190 -14.70 -29.64 16.27
N HIS A 191 -14.32 -29.72 14.99
CA HIS A 191 -15.20 -30.28 13.95
C HIS A 191 -15.60 -31.74 14.23
N SER A 192 -14.70 -32.53 14.82
CA SER A 192 -14.98 -33.92 15.23
C SER A 192 -16.09 -34.02 16.29
N THR A 193 -16.28 -32.98 17.12
CA THR A 193 -17.36 -32.96 18.13
C THR A 193 -18.76 -32.83 17.51
N LEU A 194 -18.85 -32.50 16.23
CA LEU A 194 -20.11 -32.38 15.50
C LEU A 194 -20.54 -33.68 14.81
N LEU A 195 -19.74 -34.76 14.89
CA LEU A 195 -20.02 -36.03 14.21
C LEU A 195 -21.36 -36.66 14.61
N ASP A 196 -21.81 -36.44 15.85
CA ASP A 196 -23.12 -36.90 16.32
C ASP A 196 -24.29 -36.25 15.56
N LEU A 197 -24.05 -35.10 14.92
CA LEU A 197 -25.04 -34.38 14.11
C LEU A 197 -25.05 -34.82 12.64
N LYS A 198 -24.13 -35.71 12.23
CA LYS A 198 -23.98 -36.19 10.85
C LYS A 198 -25.29 -36.64 10.19
N PRO A 199 -26.15 -37.48 10.82
CA PRO A 199 -27.41 -37.90 10.19
C PRO A 199 -28.37 -36.71 10.00
N THR A 200 -28.38 -35.77 10.94
CA THR A 200 -29.24 -34.57 10.88
C THR A 200 -28.76 -33.56 9.85
N LEU A 201 -27.44 -33.53 9.58
CA LEU A 201 -26.83 -32.62 8.61
C LEU A 201 -26.77 -33.16 7.18
N ALA A 202 -27.19 -34.42 6.97
CA ALA A 202 -27.26 -35.03 5.64
C ALA A 202 -28.13 -34.20 4.69
N GLY A 203 -27.63 -33.96 3.47
CA GLY A 203 -28.30 -33.17 2.43
C GLY A 203 -28.30 -31.64 2.64
N LYS A 204 -27.86 -31.14 3.81
CA LYS A 204 -27.85 -29.71 4.14
C LYS A 204 -26.61 -28.99 3.59
N THR A 205 -26.67 -27.66 3.57
CA THR A 205 -25.53 -26.81 3.21
C THR A 205 -24.77 -26.39 4.46
N LEU A 206 -23.49 -26.75 4.55
CA LEU A 206 -22.59 -26.33 5.63
C LEU A 206 -21.71 -25.18 5.16
N VAL A 207 -21.75 -24.05 5.85
CA VAL A 207 -20.88 -22.91 5.56
C VAL A 207 -19.71 -22.91 6.53
N ASP A 208 -18.52 -23.23 6.03
CA ASP A 208 -17.28 -23.16 6.80
C ASP A 208 -16.74 -21.72 6.80
N VAL A 209 -16.65 -21.16 8.01
CA VAL A 209 -16.16 -19.79 8.26
C VAL A 209 -14.80 -19.76 8.96
N SER A 210 -14.18 -20.93 9.17
CA SER A 210 -12.94 -21.05 9.90
C SER A 210 -11.76 -20.35 9.19
N ASN A 211 -10.77 -19.92 9.96
CA ASN A 211 -9.47 -19.50 9.45
C ASN A 211 -8.39 -20.45 9.97
N GLY A 212 -7.38 -20.73 9.15
CA GLY A 212 -6.18 -21.42 9.63
C GLY A 212 -5.43 -20.59 10.67
N LEU A 213 -4.83 -21.24 11.67
CA LEU A 213 -3.95 -20.56 12.64
C LEU A 213 -2.57 -20.22 12.04
N ARG A 214 -2.18 -20.94 10.99
CA ARG A 214 -0.93 -20.81 10.27
C ARG A 214 -1.18 -21.00 8.78
N ILE A 215 -0.28 -20.49 7.96
CA ILE A 215 -0.32 -20.71 6.52
C ILE A 215 -0.10 -22.20 6.28
N ASN A 216 -1.07 -22.84 5.63
CA ASN A 216 -1.00 -24.24 5.23
C ASN A 216 -0.64 -24.31 3.74
N GLN A 217 0.39 -25.09 3.38
CA GLN A 217 0.91 -25.19 2.01
C GLN A 217 0.65 -26.56 1.37
N ASP A 218 0.63 -27.63 2.18
CA ASP A 218 0.71 -29.01 1.66
C ASP A 218 -0.39 -29.95 2.22
N GLY A 219 -1.37 -29.41 2.97
CA GLY A 219 -2.47 -30.19 3.55
C GLY A 219 -3.85 -29.73 3.09
N PRO A 220 -4.90 -30.56 3.26
CA PRO A 220 -6.27 -30.18 2.93
C PRO A 220 -6.70 -28.96 3.75
N SER A 221 -7.56 -28.13 3.16
CA SER A 221 -8.15 -26.99 3.85
C SER A 221 -9.09 -27.43 4.96
N ASN A 222 -9.46 -26.51 5.87
CA ASN A 222 -10.46 -26.83 6.89
C ASN A 222 -11.83 -27.16 6.27
N ALA A 223 -12.17 -26.52 5.15
CA ALA A 223 -13.41 -26.80 4.42
C ALA A 223 -13.40 -28.18 3.73
N GLU A 224 -12.26 -28.62 3.21
CA GLU A 224 -12.10 -29.97 2.65
C GLU A 224 -12.18 -31.02 3.76
N GLN A 225 -11.48 -30.80 4.88
CA GLN A 225 -11.60 -31.66 6.06
C GLN A 225 -13.03 -31.73 6.58
N LEU A 226 -13.78 -30.61 6.57
CA LEU A 226 -15.18 -30.61 6.94
C LEU A 226 -16.04 -31.42 5.96
N ALA A 227 -15.74 -31.36 4.66
CA ALA A 227 -16.43 -32.14 3.64
C ALA A 227 -16.17 -33.65 3.81
N ASP A 228 -14.95 -34.04 4.20
CA ASP A 228 -14.61 -35.44 4.49
C ASP A 228 -15.38 -35.98 5.71
N LEU A 229 -15.60 -35.15 6.74
CA LEU A 229 -16.40 -35.53 7.92
C LEU A 229 -17.90 -35.67 7.58
N PHE A 230 -18.42 -34.81 6.70
CA PHE A 230 -19.83 -34.73 6.31
C PHE A 230 -20.03 -34.91 4.79
N PRO A 231 -19.79 -36.13 4.25
CA PRO A 231 -19.81 -36.38 2.79
C PRO A 231 -21.20 -36.24 2.16
N GLU A 232 -22.26 -36.39 2.95
CA GLU A 232 -23.64 -36.24 2.48
C GLU A 232 -24.12 -34.77 2.50
N SER A 233 -23.30 -33.84 2.99
CA SER A 233 -23.61 -32.42 3.06
C SER A 233 -22.86 -31.64 1.98
N SER A 234 -23.43 -30.52 1.54
CA SER A 234 -22.75 -29.60 0.61
C SER A 234 -21.95 -28.54 1.39
N VAL A 235 -20.62 -28.59 1.35
CA VAL A 235 -19.77 -27.60 2.02
C VAL A 235 -19.51 -26.38 1.13
N VAL A 236 -19.62 -25.19 1.73
CA VAL A 236 -19.28 -23.90 1.12
C VAL A 236 -18.28 -23.19 2.01
N LYS A 237 -17.11 -22.82 1.47
CA LYS A 237 -16.18 -21.93 2.16
C LYS A 237 -16.65 -20.49 2.00
N GLY A 238 -16.69 -19.72 3.09
CA GLY A 238 -17.04 -18.30 3.02
C GLY A 238 -16.86 -17.55 4.32
N PHE A 239 -17.02 -16.21 4.27
CA PHE A 239 -17.04 -15.30 5.43
C PHE A 239 -15.76 -15.21 6.28
N ASN A 240 -14.77 -16.05 6.03
CA ASN A 240 -13.50 -16.09 6.76
C ASN A 240 -12.66 -14.80 6.57
N THR A 241 -12.88 -14.06 5.47
CA THR A 241 -12.27 -12.75 5.18
C THR A 241 -12.94 -11.58 5.91
N ILE A 242 -14.08 -11.80 6.56
CA ILE A 242 -14.84 -10.76 7.25
C ILE A 242 -14.60 -10.84 8.75
N SER A 243 -14.39 -9.70 9.40
CA SER A 243 -14.26 -9.64 10.85
C SER A 243 -15.63 -9.69 11.54
N ALA A 244 -15.70 -10.25 12.76
CA ALA A 244 -16.90 -10.22 13.59
C ALA A 244 -17.40 -8.78 13.83
N TRP A 245 -16.49 -7.81 13.90
CA TRP A 245 -16.83 -6.39 14.04
C TRP A 245 -17.53 -5.84 12.79
N THR A 246 -17.08 -6.22 11.59
CA THR A 246 -17.73 -5.83 10.33
C THR A 246 -19.14 -6.38 10.23
N LEU A 247 -19.38 -7.63 10.66
CA LEU A 247 -20.72 -8.21 10.70
C LEU A 247 -21.65 -7.41 11.61
N GLN A 248 -21.15 -6.96 12.77
CA GLN A 248 -21.93 -6.20 13.74
C GLN A 248 -22.23 -4.76 13.28
N MET A 249 -21.26 -4.07 12.70
CA MET A 249 -21.39 -2.66 12.28
C MET A 249 -21.96 -2.49 10.87
N GLY A 250 -21.98 -3.56 10.09
CA GLY A 250 -22.34 -3.56 8.68
C GLY A 250 -21.16 -3.31 7.72
N PRO A 251 -21.33 -3.66 6.43
CA PRO A 251 -20.28 -3.64 5.41
C PRO A 251 -19.83 -2.21 5.05
N ARG A 252 -18.62 -1.82 5.48
CA ARG A 252 -17.92 -0.58 5.05
C ARG A 252 -16.95 -0.87 3.89
N ASP A 253 -16.59 0.17 3.12
CA ASP A 253 -16.02 0.10 1.75
C ASP A 253 -14.76 -0.79 1.55
N GLY A 254 -14.07 -1.22 2.60
CA GLY A 254 -12.91 -2.13 2.52
C GLY A 254 -13.18 -3.61 2.83
N SER A 255 -14.37 -3.97 3.35
CA SER A 255 -14.70 -5.33 3.82
C SER A 255 -16.04 -5.83 3.28
N ARG A 256 -16.41 -5.39 2.07
CA ARG A 256 -17.67 -5.82 1.43
C ARG A 256 -17.54 -7.15 0.71
N GLN A 257 -16.34 -7.53 0.30
CA GLN A 257 -16.13 -8.70 -0.54
C GLN A 257 -16.03 -9.98 0.30
N ILE A 258 -16.86 -10.96 -0.04
CA ILE A 258 -16.82 -12.30 0.55
C ILE A 258 -16.42 -13.27 -0.54
N LEU A 259 -15.26 -13.91 -0.36
CA LEU A 259 -14.80 -14.96 -1.25
C LEU A 259 -15.56 -16.26 -0.93
N LEU A 260 -16.12 -16.90 -1.95
CA LEU A 260 -16.91 -18.11 -1.83
C LEU A 260 -16.40 -19.20 -2.76
N CYS A 261 -16.31 -20.44 -2.29
CA CYS A 261 -16.09 -21.60 -3.17
C CYS A 261 -16.83 -22.83 -2.65
N SER A 262 -17.23 -23.71 -3.58
CA SER A 262 -17.95 -24.96 -3.27
C SER A 262 -18.01 -25.86 -4.50
N ASN A 263 -18.14 -27.17 -4.28
CA ASN A 263 -18.42 -28.15 -5.34
C ASN A 263 -19.90 -28.20 -5.74
N SER A 264 -20.81 -27.68 -4.90
CA SER A 264 -22.26 -27.65 -5.16
C SER A 264 -22.69 -26.28 -5.65
N SER A 265 -23.09 -26.19 -6.92
CA SER A 265 -23.56 -24.93 -7.52
C SER A 265 -24.80 -24.39 -6.80
N LYS A 266 -25.75 -25.26 -6.44
CA LYS A 266 -26.97 -24.93 -5.69
C LYS A 266 -26.64 -24.31 -4.33
N ALA A 267 -25.79 -24.97 -3.54
CA ALA A 267 -25.37 -24.47 -2.22
C ALA A 267 -24.66 -23.12 -2.32
N LYS A 268 -23.75 -23.00 -3.30
CA LYS A 268 -23.02 -21.74 -3.57
C LYS A 268 -23.97 -20.60 -3.92
N THR A 269 -24.93 -20.82 -4.82
CA THR A 269 -25.91 -19.78 -5.20
C THR A 269 -26.76 -19.32 -4.01
N SER A 270 -27.21 -20.25 -3.15
CA SER A 270 -27.96 -19.89 -1.94
C SER A 270 -27.13 -19.01 -0.99
N VAL A 271 -25.87 -19.37 -0.74
CA VAL A 271 -24.97 -18.57 0.11
C VAL A 271 -24.67 -17.20 -0.53
N MET A 272 -24.51 -17.12 -1.86
CA MET A 272 -24.32 -15.85 -2.57
C MET A 272 -25.53 -14.91 -2.42
N GLN A 273 -26.76 -15.43 -2.51
CA GLN A 273 -27.98 -14.64 -2.28
C GLN A 273 -28.03 -14.12 -0.84
N LEU A 274 -27.68 -14.97 0.13
CA LEU A 274 -27.59 -14.61 1.54
C LEU A 274 -26.56 -13.50 1.79
N CYS A 275 -25.37 -13.57 1.18
CA CYS A 275 -24.37 -12.51 1.22
C CYS A 275 -24.93 -11.17 0.69
N ARG A 276 -25.64 -11.19 -0.44
CA ARG A 276 -26.22 -9.97 -1.04
C ARG A 276 -27.29 -9.34 -0.15
N ARG A 277 -28.18 -10.15 0.45
CA ARG A 277 -29.19 -9.63 1.40
C ARG A 277 -28.53 -9.02 2.64
N MET A 278 -27.42 -9.59 3.11
CA MET A 278 -26.61 -8.99 4.18
C MET A 278 -25.79 -7.77 3.73
N GLY A 279 -25.93 -7.28 2.49
CA GLY A 279 -25.24 -6.09 1.98
C GLY A 279 -23.77 -6.32 1.60
N PHE A 280 -23.34 -7.57 1.50
CA PHE A 280 -22.00 -7.95 1.03
C PHE A 280 -21.99 -8.25 -0.47
N VAL A 281 -20.81 -8.21 -1.08
CA VAL A 281 -20.56 -8.55 -2.47
C VAL A 281 -19.88 -9.91 -2.52
N PRO A 282 -20.61 -10.99 -2.86
CA PRO A 282 -20.00 -12.31 -3.01
C PRO A 282 -19.12 -12.38 -4.27
N ILE A 283 -17.95 -13.00 -4.16
CA ILE A 283 -17.03 -13.29 -5.24
C ILE A 283 -16.88 -14.82 -5.33
N ASP A 284 -17.20 -15.38 -6.48
CA ASP A 284 -17.06 -16.82 -6.74
C ASP A 284 -15.61 -17.15 -7.11
N MET A 285 -14.97 -18.01 -6.30
CA MET A 285 -13.60 -18.50 -6.46
C MET A 285 -13.57 -19.94 -7.02
N GLY A 286 -14.70 -20.48 -7.46
CA GLY A 286 -14.79 -21.78 -8.13
C GLY A 286 -15.11 -22.95 -7.20
N LEU A 287 -14.36 -24.03 -7.37
CA LEU A 287 -14.54 -25.32 -6.66
C LEU A 287 -13.97 -25.28 -5.24
N LEU A 288 -14.32 -26.27 -4.43
CA LEU A 288 -13.86 -26.35 -3.03
C LEU A 288 -12.33 -26.45 -2.92
N SER A 289 -11.63 -26.90 -3.96
CA SER A 289 -10.16 -26.91 -4.02
C SER A 289 -9.51 -25.53 -3.86
N SER A 290 -10.25 -24.44 -4.13
CA SER A 290 -9.78 -23.06 -3.92
C SER A 290 -9.82 -22.62 -2.44
N SER A 291 -10.42 -23.43 -1.56
CA SER A 291 -10.65 -23.07 -0.16
C SER A 291 -9.36 -22.84 0.63
N LEU A 292 -8.29 -23.59 0.36
CA LEU A 292 -6.98 -23.40 0.98
C LEU A 292 -6.40 -22.01 0.70
N GLU A 293 -6.54 -21.52 -0.53
CA GLU A 293 -6.09 -20.17 -0.90
C GLU A 293 -6.90 -19.09 -0.15
N ILE A 294 -8.23 -19.29 -0.07
CA ILE A 294 -9.14 -18.39 0.66
C ILE A 294 -8.81 -18.37 2.16
N GLU A 295 -8.47 -19.50 2.76
CA GLU A 295 -8.07 -19.62 4.18
C GLU A 295 -6.76 -18.92 4.50
N ASN A 296 -5.80 -19.02 3.59
CA ASN A 296 -4.49 -18.39 3.76
C ASN A 296 -4.54 -16.87 3.55
N LEU A 297 -5.55 -16.35 2.83
CA LEU A 297 -5.62 -14.94 2.45
C LEU A 297 -5.55 -13.96 3.64
N PRO A 298 -6.33 -14.14 4.74
CA PRO A 298 -6.26 -13.23 5.89
C PRO A 298 -4.93 -13.29 6.65
N LEU A 299 -4.14 -14.36 6.48
CA LEU A 299 -2.84 -14.54 7.15
C LEU A 299 -1.70 -13.81 6.43
N TYR A 300 -1.87 -13.47 5.15
CA TYR A 300 -0.85 -12.77 4.38
C TYR A 300 -0.87 -11.26 4.67
N LEU A 301 0.21 -10.75 5.28
CA LEU A 301 0.45 -9.31 5.40
C LEU A 301 1.32 -8.80 4.24
N PHE A 302 0.67 -8.16 3.26
CA PHE A 302 1.32 -7.51 2.10
C PHE A 302 2.42 -8.35 1.41
N PRO A 303 2.13 -9.57 0.93
CA PRO A 303 3.14 -10.52 0.45
C PRO A 303 3.96 -9.96 -0.73
N SER A 304 3.30 -9.25 -1.65
CA SER A 304 3.95 -8.66 -2.83
C SER A 304 4.79 -7.41 -2.53
N TRP A 305 4.61 -6.79 -1.36
CA TRP A 305 5.29 -5.54 -0.98
C TRP A 305 6.58 -5.74 -0.21
N ARG A 306 6.79 -6.92 0.41
CA ARG A 306 7.94 -7.20 1.26
C ARG A 306 9.27 -6.86 0.59
N ILE A 307 9.50 -7.37 -0.62
CA ILE A 307 10.76 -7.13 -1.34
C ILE A 307 10.90 -5.69 -1.84
N PRO A 308 9.88 -5.08 -2.50
CA PRO A 308 9.93 -3.67 -2.88
C PRO A 308 10.23 -2.72 -1.72
N VAL A 309 9.57 -2.90 -0.57
CA VAL A 309 9.80 -2.06 0.62
C VAL A 309 11.20 -2.27 1.17
N LEU A 310 11.66 -3.52 1.30
CA LEU A 310 12.99 -3.82 1.80
C LEU A 310 14.09 -3.28 0.87
N CYS A 311 13.89 -3.39 -0.44
CA CYS A 311 14.78 -2.80 -1.46
C CYS A 311 14.82 -1.27 -1.33
N THR A 312 13.65 -0.61 -1.22
CA THR A 312 13.55 0.85 -1.04
C THR A 312 14.27 1.32 0.22
N LEU A 313 14.04 0.65 1.35
CA LEU A 313 14.70 0.97 2.63
C LEU A 313 16.20 0.74 2.58
N SER A 314 16.65 -0.36 1.97
CA SER A 314 18.07 -0.67 1.82
C SER A 314 18.79 0.35 0.95
N LEU A 315 18.20 0.72 -0.19
CA LEU A 315 18.72 1.78 -1.06
C LEU A 315 18.74 3.13 -0.35
N PHE A 316 17.69 3.46 0.42
CA PHE A 316 17.64 4.70 1.19
C PHE A 316 18.76 4.76 2.22
N ILE A 317 18.97 3.70 3.02
CA ILE A 317 20.06 3.63 4.00
C ILE A 317 21.42 3.75 3.31
N PHE A 318 21.62 3.03 2.21
CA PHE A 318 22.87 3.08 1.44
C PHE A 318 23.18 4.50 0.94
N PHE A 319 22.26 5.12 0.20
CA PHE A 319 22.47 6.47 -0.32
C PHE A 319 22.52 7.51 0.80
N TYR A 320 21.79 7.33 1.90
CA TYR A 320 21.83 8.25 3.02
C TYR A 320 23.18 8.24 3.70
N THR A 321 23.71 7.06 4.00
CA THR A 321 25.06 6.90 4.55
C THR A 321 26.12 7.46 3.59
N TYR A 322 26.00 7.18 2.29
CA TYR A 322 26.90 7.71 1.26
C TYR A 322 26.91 9.26 1.24
N ASN A 323 25.74 9.88 1.18
CA ASN A 323 25.61 11.34 1.18
C ASN A 323 26.05 11.96 2.52
N PHE A 324 25.78 11.29 3.64
CA PHE A 324 26.25 11.72 4.96
C PHE A 324 27.78 11.75 5.01
N LEU A 325 28.44 10.67 4.55
CA LEU A 325 29.90 10.57 4.48
C LEU A 325 30.49 11.71 3.64
N ARG A 326 29.90 11.96 2.46
CA ARG A 326 30.38 12.95 1.48
C ARG A 326 30.11 14.41 1.86
N ASP A 327 28.89 14.73 2.30
CA ASP A 327 28.43 16.12 2.45
C ASP A 327 28.44 16.64 3.89
N VAL A 328 28.56 15.74 4.87
CA VAL A 328 28.59 16.09 6.30
C VAL A 328 29.90 15.67 6.97
N LEU A 329 30.32 14.41 6.82
CA LEU A 329 31.50 13.91 7.51
C LEU A 329 32.81 14.46 6.91
N GLN A 330 32.95 14.47 5.59
CA GLN A 330 34.18 14.97 4.94
C GLN A 330 34.51 16.43 5.31
N PRO A 331 33.56 17.39 5.26
CA PRO A 331 33.84 18.78 5.65
C PRO A 331 34.15 18.92 7.14
N TYR A 332 33.55 18.06 7.98
CA TYR A 332 33.80 18.03 9.41
C TYR A 332 35.22 17.53 9.74
N VAL A 333 35.69 16.49 9.04
CA VAL A 333 37.03 15.92 9.23
C VAL A 333 38.11 16.86 8.68
N THR A 334 37.93 17.36 7.46
CA THR A 334 38.97 18.11 6.74
C THR A 334 39.06 19.58 7.19
N ALA A 335 37.92 20.24 7.36
CA ALA A 335 37.86 21.69 7.63
C ALA A 335 37.32 22.03 9.03
N ARG A 336 37.02 21.04 9.87
CA ARG A 336 36.42 21.20 11.22
C ARG A 336 35.12 22.05 11.24
N LYS A 337 34.43 22.15 10.10
CA LYS A 337 33.16 22.89 9.96
C LYS A 337 31.98 21.98 10.29
N SER A 338 31.14 22.36 11.26
CA SER A 338 29.95 21.59 11.66
C SER A 338 28.73 21.92 10.79
N VAL A 339 28.41 21.06 9.83
CA VAL A 339 27.25 21.21 8.91
C VAL A 339 26.13 20.20 9.17
N PHE A 340 26.00 19.73 10.42
CA PHE A 340 25.02 18.72 10.84
C PHE A 340 23.55 19.09 10.57
N TYR A 341 23.25 20.40 10.45
CA TYR A 341 21.90 20.88 10.11
C TYR A 341 21.41 20.40 8.73
N LYS A 342 22.30 19.92 7.85
CA LYS A 342 21.95 19.38 6.53
C LYS A 342 21.20 18.04 6.60
N MET A 343 21.40 17.26 7.68
CA MET A 343 20.88 15.89 7.79
C MET A 343 19.36 15.74 7.61
N PRO A 344 18.50 16.60 8.20
CA PRO A 344 17.05 16.37 8.16
C PRO A 344 16.40 16.69 6.81
N ILE A 345 16.99 17.60 6.02
CA ILE A 345 16.37 18.07 4.77
C ILE A 345 17.32 17.94 3.58
N ASP A 346 18.52 18.53 3.62
CA ASP A 346 19.43 18.49 2.46
C ASP A 346 19.85 17.06 2.13
N THR A 347 20.31 16.29 3.12
CA THR A 347 20.73 14.89 2.90
C THR A 347 19.56 14.03 2.44
N VAL A 348 18.37 14.20 3.04
CA VAL A 348 17.15 13.48 2.63
C VAL A 348 16.73 13.84 1.20
N ASN A 349 16.83 15.12 0.81
CA ASN A 349 16.41 15.57 -0.51
C ASN A 349 17.39 15.16 -1.64
N VAL A 350 18.61 14.75 -1.30
CA VAL A 350 19.55 14.10 -2.25
C VAL A 350 19.30 12.59 -2.32
N THR A 351 18.87 11.95 -1.23
CA THR A 351 18.67 10.50 -1.18
C THR A 351 17.36 10.06 -1.82
N LEU A 352 16.26 10.78 -1.58
CA LEU A 352 14.94 10.44 -2.13
C LEU A 352 14.92 10.34 -3.67
N PRO A 353 15.43 11.32 -4.45
CA PRO A 353 15.45 11.20 -5.91
C PRO A 353 16.39 10.08 -6.37
N SER A 354 17.48 9.83 -5.65
CA SER A 354 18.41 8.71 -5.92
C SER A 354 17.68 7.36 -5.84
N VAL A 355 16.92 7.15 -4.76
CA VAL A 355 16.12 5.93 -4.56
C VAL A 355 15.00 5.85 -5.60
N ALA A 356 14.28 6.95 -5.85
CA ALA A 356 13.20 6.99 -6.83
C ALA A 356 13.68 6.57 -8.22
N LEU A 357 14.76 7.19 -8.72
CA LEU A 357 15.25 6.93 -10.08
C LEU A 357 15.81 5.50 -10.24
N VAL A 358 16.53 4.98 -9.25
CA VAL A 358 17.00 3.57 -9.25
C VAL A 358 15.82 2.60 -9.20
N MET A 359 14.84 2.84 -8.33
CA MET A 359 13.63 2.01 -8.24
C MET A 359 12.84 2.02 -9.55
N LEU A 360 12.71 3.17 -10.21
CA LEU A 360 12.08 3.29 -11.53
C LEU A 360 12.83 2.48 -12.59
N ALA A 361 14.16 2.54 -12.60
CA ALA A 361 14.96 1.72 -13.51
C ALA A 361 14.77 0.21 -13.27
N LEU A 362 14.67 -0.21 -12.00
CA LEU A 362 14.39 -1.61 -11.62
C LEU A 362 12.99 -2.10 -12.03
N VAL A 363 12.04 -1.20 -12.35
CA VAL A 363 10.74 -1.57 -12.92
C VAL A 363 10.90 -2.03 -14.38
N TYR A 364 11.73 -1.34 -15.16
CA TYR A 364 11.86 -1.55 -16.61
C TYR A 364 12.98 -2.51 -17.00
N LEU A 365 14.02 -2.64 -16.17
CA LEU A 365 15.14 -3.56 -16.37
C LEU A 365 14.73 -5.03 -16.61
N PRO A 366 13.85 -5.67 -15.81
CA PRO A 366 13.50 -7.08 -16.05
C PRO A 366 12.80 -7.30 -17.39
N GLY A 367 12.09 -6.29 -17.91
CA GLY A 367 11.50 -6.34 -19.24
C GLY A 367 12.54 -6.34 -20.36
N VAL A 368 13.64 -5.61 -20.18
CA VAL A 368 14.79 -5.61 -21.09
C VAL A 368 15.51 -6.96 -21.02
N CYS A 369 15.79 -7.47 -19.82
CA CYS A 369 16.39 -8.80 -19.63
C CYS A 369 15.54 -9.91 -20.25
N ALA A 370 14.22 -9.90 -20.05
CA ALA A 370 13.30 -10.86 -20.63
C ALA A 370 13.33 -10.84 -22.17
N ALA A 371 13.39 -9.64 -22.78
CA ALA A 371 13.49 -9.51 -24.23
C ALA A 371 14.81 -10.06 -24.78
N PHE A 372 15.94 -9.80 -24.11
CA PHE A 372 17.22 -10.39 -24.48
C PHE A 372 17.24 -11.91 -24.32
N LEU A 373 16.66 -12.45 -23.24
CA LEU A 373 16.53 -13.90 -23.04
C LEU A 373 15.65 -14.56 -24.12
N GLN A 374 14.57 -13.90 -24.55
CA GLN A 374 13.74 -14.35 -25.67
C GLN A 374 14.51 -14.37 -26.98
N LEU A 375 15.30 -13.33 -27.27
CA LEU A 375 16.15 -13.27 -28.46
C LEU A 375 17.24 -14.34 -28.46
N TRP A 376 17.84 -14.59 -27.29
CA TRP A 376 18.86 -15.61 -27.10
C TRP A 376 18.29 -17.03 -27.27
N SER A 377 17.15 -17.30 -26.63
CA SER A 377 16.47 -18.60 -26.71
C SER A 377 15.83 -18.84 -28.08
N GLY A 378 15.46 -17.78 -28.80
CA GLY A 378 14.80 -17.87 -30.10
C GLY A 378 13.37 -18.42 -30.07
N THR A 379 12.75 -18.47 -28.89
CA THR A 379 11.35 -18.88 -28.66
C THR A 379 10.78 -18.12 -27.46
N LYS A 380 9.44 -17.98 -27.40
CA LYS A 380 8.73 -17.40 -26.26
C LYS A 380 8.23 -18.44 -25.24
N TYR A 381 8.25 -19.73 -25.60
CA TYR A 381 7.63 -20.80 -24.81
C TYR A 381 8.52 -21.32 -23.69
N ASN A 382 9.83 -20.99 -23.72
CA ASN A 382 10.71 -21.27 -22.60
C ASN A 382 10.33 -20.46 -21.37
N ARG A 383 10.10 -21.15 -20.25
CA ARG A 383 9.83 -20.52 -18.96
C ARG A 383 11.00 -19.64 -18.54
N PHE A 384 10.71 -18.45 -18.04
CA PHE A 384 11.75 -17.60 -17.45
C PHE A 384 12.33 -18.23 -16.18
N PRO A 385 13.62 -17.97 -15.87
CA PRO A 385 14.19 -18.33 -14.58
C PRO A 385 13.33 -17.80 -13.43
N ASN A 386 13.15 -18.60 -12.38
CA ASN A 386 12.26 -18.28 -11.24
C ASN A 386 12.54 -16.91 -10.60
N TRP A 387 13.80 -16.46 -10.59
CA TRP A 387 14.17 -15.14 -10.05
C TRP A 387 13.62 -13.98 -10.89
N LEU A 388 13.61 -14.13 -12.23
CA LEU A 388 13.14 -13.11 -13.16
C LEU A 388 11.62 -13.03 -13.16
N ASP A 389 10.95 -14.19 -13.11
CA ASP A 389 9.49 -14.27 -13.04
C ASP A 389 8.94 -13.62 -11.75
N ARG A 390 9.56 -13.94 -10.60
CA ARG A 390 9.26 -13.28 -9.31
C ARG A 390 9.53 -11.77 -9.32
N TRP A 391 10.46 -11.30 -10.13
CA TRP A 391 10.73 -9.86 -10.28
C TRP A 391 9.67 -9.20 -11.18
N LEU A 392 9.31 -9.82 -12.30
CA LEU A 392 8.30 -9.32 -13.24
C LEU A 392 6.93 -9.11 -12.58
N THR A 393 6.56 -9.97 -11.64
CA THR A 393 5.29 -9.87 -10.88
C THR A 393 5.26 -8.73 -9.86
N ARG A 394 6.42 -8.18 -9.48
CA ARG A 394 6.55 -7.13 -8.45
C ARG A 394 6.78 -5.73 -9.01
N ARG A 395 6.76 -5.58 -10.33
CA ARG A 395 6.99 -4.30 -11.03
C ARG A 395 6.02 -3.21 -10.57
N LYS A 396 4.75 -3.55 -10.34
CA LYS A 396 3.74 -2.61 -9.84
C LYS A 396 4.16 -1.97 -8.52
N GLN A 397 4.56 -2.79 -7.55
CA GLN A 397 4.94 -2.34 -6.22
C GLN A 397 6.25 -1.54 -6.24
N LEU A 398 7.24 -1.95 -7.04
CA LEU A 398 8.47 -1.18 -7.25
C LEU A 398 8.17 0.22 -7.82
N GLY A 399 7.28 0.31 -8.81
CA GLY A 399 6.85 1.58 -9.41
C GLY A 399 6.13 2.49 -8.43
N LEU A 400 5.25 1.95 -7.58
CA LEU A 400 4.55 2.71 -6.54
C LEU A 400 5.51 3.24 -5.46
N CYS A 401 6.50 2.44 -5.03
CA CYS A 401 7.54 2.90 -4.11
C CYS A 401 8.40 4.01 -4.74
N SER A 402 8.79 3.85 -6.02
CA SER A 402 9.47 4.89 -6.80
C SER A 402 8.68 6.19 -6.84
N PHE A 403 7.38 6.11 -7.14
CA PHE A 403 6.50 7.28 -7.20
C PHE A 403 6.41 7.99 -5.84
N LEU A 404 6.25 7.26 -4.74
CA LEU A 404 6.24 7.83 -3.39
C LEU A 404 7.53 8.61 -3.09
N CYS A 405 8.71 8.03 -3.40
CA CYS A 405 9.99 8.71 -3.23
C CYS A 405 10.10 9.98 -4.11
N ALA A 406 9.60 9.94 -5.34
CA ALA A 406 9.59 11.08 -6.25
C ALA A 406 8.69 12.22 -5.75
N VAL A 407 7.49 11.91 -5.25
CA VAL A 407 6.57 12.90 -4.66
C VAL A 407 7.19 13.54 -3.42
N LEU A 408 7.77 12.74 -2.52
CA LEU A 408 8.47 13.27 -1.35
C LEU A 408 9.62 14.18 -1.78
N HIS A 409 10.44 13.78 -2.74
CA HIS A 409 11.50 14.62 -3.30
C HIS A 409 10.97 15.96 -3.83
N ALA A 410 9.85 15.96 -4.56
CA ALA A 410 9.23 17.18 -5.05
C ALA A 410 8.80 18.10 -3.90
N ILE A 411 8.16 17.56 -2.86
CA ILE A 411 7.77 18.31 -1.66
C ILE A 411 9.00 18.90 -0.95
N TYR A 412 10.03 18.09 -0.69
CA TYR A 412 11.26 18.55 -0.06
C TYR A 412 11.95 19.64 -0.87
N SER A 413 11.97 19.53 -2.20
CA SER A 413 12.55 20.52 -3.10
C SER A 413 11.77 21.84 -3.10
N LEU A 414 10.44 21.79 -3.13
CA LEU A 414 9.58 22.98 -3.03
C LEU A 414 9.73 23.70 -1.67
N CYS A 415 10.04 22.95 -0.60
CA CYS A 415 10.24 23.52 0.73
C CYS A 415 11.65 24.13 0.96
N LEU A 416 12.62 23.95 0.05
CA LEU A 416 13.98 24.48 0.20
C LEU A 416 14.07 25.99 0.52
N PRO A 417 13.35 26.90 -0.19
CA PRO A 417 13.40 28.34 0.09
C PRO A 417 12.74 28.73 1.43
N MET A 418 11.87 27.89 1.99
CA MET A 418 11.21 28.17 3.29
C MET A 418 12.15 28.01 4.49
N ARG A 419 13.31 27.34 4.30
CA ARG A 419 14.21 27.00 5.40
C ARG A 419 15.00 28.21 5.87
N LYS A 420 15.20 28.32 7.19
CA LYS A 420 16.03 29.38 7.78
C LYS A 420 17.47 29.37 7.22
N SER A 421 18.05 28.20 6.99
CA SER A 421 19.40 28.07 6.42
C SER A 421 19.51 28.66 5.01
N ALA A 422 18.49 28.46 4.16
CA ALA A 422 18.44 29.04 2.82
C ALA A 422 18.29 30.56 2.88
N ARG A 423 17.41 31.06 3.76
CA ARG A 423 17.23 32.51 3.98
C ARG A 423 18.51 33.18 4.46
N PHE A 424 19.26 32.58 5.37
CA PHE A 424 20.53 33.15 5.84
C PHE A 424 21.60 33.20 4.75
N LYS A 425 21.63 32.22 3.84
CA LYS A 425 22.54 32.25 2.67
C LYS A 425 22.16 33.36 1.70
N LEU A 426 20.89 33.46 1.32
CA LEU A 426 20.41 34.56 0.47
C LEU A 426 20.75 35.94 1.07
N LEU A 427 20.63 36.09 2.39
CA LEU A 427 21.02 37.32 3.10
C LEU A 427 22.54 37.56 3.14
N SER A 428 23.38 36.52 3.17
CA SER A 428 24.83 36.70 3.05
C SER A 428 25.22 37.12 1.64
N ASP A 429 24.59 36.52 0.64
CA ASP A 429 24.88 36.78 -0.77
C ASP A 429 24.43 38.20 -1.16
N PHE A 430 23.26 38.66 -0.66
CA PHE A 430 22.80 40.05 -0.83
C PHE A 430 23.78 41.10 -0.27
N LYS A 431 24.55 40.76 0.78
CA LYS A 431 25.59 41.67 1.29
C LYS A 431 26.77 41.82 0.32
N GLN A 432 27.07 40.78 -0.47
CA GLN A 432 28.09 40.81 -1.52
C GLN A 432 27.60 41.61 -2.73
N VAL A 433 26.33 41.45 -3.14
CA VAL A 433 25.76 42.20 -4.29
C VAL A 433 25.75 43.72 -4.08
N LYS A 434 25.65 44.19 -2.83
CA LYS A 434 25.70 45.63 -2.51
C LYS A 434 27.05 46.28 -2.88
N GLU A 435 28.07 45.49 -3.18
CA GLU A 435 29.40 45.95 -3.64
C GLU A 435 29.45 46.28 -5.15
N GLY A 436 28.33 46.18 -5.89
CA GLY A 436 28.15 46.81 -7.20
C GLY A 436 28.30 45.90 -8.43
N GLU A 437 28.33 44.58 -8.25
CA GLU A 437 28.43 43.61 -9.35
C GLU A 437 27.05 43.07 -9.77
N ASP A 438 26.84 42.88 -11.07
CA ASP A 438 25.70 42.15 -11.64
C ASP A 438 26.01 40.64 -11.62
N PHE A 439 25.15 39.83 -10.98
CA PHE A 439 25.36 38.40 -10.72
C PHE A 439 24.55 37.50 -11.66
N TRP A 440 23.96 38.05 -12.73
CA TRP A 440 23.23 37.26 -13.71
C TRP A 440 24.19 36.37 -14.52
N ILE A 441 24.07 35.04 -14.35
CA ILE A 441 24.82 34.04 -15.11
C ILE A 441 23.83 33.26 -15.97
N ASP A 442 23.74 33.61 -17.26
CA ASP A 442 22.79 33.02 -18.22
C ASP A 442 22.79 31.48 -18.19
N GLU A 443 23.98 30.86 -18.22
CA GLU A 443 24.11 29.41 -18.24
C GLU A 443 23.49 28.73 -17.00
N GLU A 444 23.69 29.31 -15.81
CA GLU A 444 23.14 28.74 -14.57
C GLU A 444 21.62 28.87 -14.50
N VAL A 445 21.08 29.98 -15.03
CA VAL A 445 19.64 30.21 -15.15
C VAL A 445 19.02 29.20 -16.12
N TRP A 446 19.56 29.07 -17.33
CA TRP A 446 19.09 28.09 -18.31
C TRP A 446 19.13 26.66 -17.77
N ARG A 447 20.23 26.28 -17.10
CA ARG A 447 20.35 24.97 -16.46
C ARG A 447 19.21 24.73 -15.46
N MET A 448 18.97 25.69 -14.56
CA MET A 448 17.91 25.62 -13.55
C MET A 448 16.51 25.45 -14.16
N GLU A 449 16.16 26.32 -15.11
CA GLU A 449 14.84 26.32 -15.75
C GLU A 449 14.58 25.00 -16.51
N LEU A 450 15.59 24.50 -17.22
CA LEU A 450 15.49 23.25 -17.99
C LEU A 450 15.29 22.04 -17.10
N TYR A 451 16.17 21.81 -16.11
CA TYR A 451 16.03 20.60 -15.30
C TYR A 451 14.76 20.65 -14.45
N LEU A 452 14.33 21.83 -13.99
CA LEU A 452 13.11 21.97 -13.20
C LEU A 452 11.87 21.61 -14.03
N SER A 453 11.76 22.17 -15.24
CA SER A 453 10.65 21.89 -16.17
C SER A 453 10.56 20.40 -16.52
N VAL A 454 11.69 19.78 -16.88
CA VAL A 454 11.76 18.34 -17.19
C VAL A 454 11.39 17.49 -15.97
N GLY A 455 11.80 17.90 -14.77
CA GLY A 455 11.43 17.22 -13.51
C GLY A 455 9.93 17.25 -13.23
N ILE A 456 9.26 18.39 -13.47
CA ILE A 456 7.80 18.52 -13.34
C ILE A 456 7.09 17.61 -14.34
N MET A 457 7.53 17.58 -15.59
CA MET A 457 6.95 16.73 -16.62
C MET A 457 7.13 15.23 -16.30
N ALA A 458 8.31 14.84 -15.80
CA ALA A 458 8.57 13.48 -15.33
C ALA A 458 7.62 13.08 -14.19
N LEU A 459 7.43 13.95 -13.20
CA LEU A 459 6.49 13.71 -12.09
C LEU A 459 5.03 13.61 -12.58
N GLY A 460 4.63 14.43 -13.56
CA GLY A 460 3.32 14.34 -14.19
C GLY A 460 3.08 12.98 -14.85
N LEU A 461 4.06 12.47 -15.61
CA LEU A 461 3.99 11.14 -16.21
C LEU A 461 3.94 10.04 -15.13
N LEU A 462 4.78 10.11 -14.11
CA LEU A 462 4.75 9.15 -13.00
C LEU A 462 3.41 9.14 -12.26
N SER A 463 2.77 10.30 -12.11
CA SER A 463 1.44 10.42 -11.49
C SER A 463 0.38 9.69 -12.30
N LEU A 464 0.43 9.77 -13.64
CA LEU A 464 -0.48 9.02 -14.52
C LEU A 464 -0.28 7.51 -14.39
N LEU A 465 0.96 7.04 -14.29
CA LEU A 465 1.26 5.61 -14.04
C LEU A 465 0.73 5.14 -12.69
N ALA A 466 0.80 6.00 -11.66
CA ALA A 466 0.30 5.70 -10.33
C ALA A 466 -1.23 5.64 -10.29
N VAL A 467 -1.93 6.58 -10.93
CA VAL A 467 -3.41 6.59 -11.00
C VAL A 467 -3.92 5.36 -11.74
N THR A 468 -3.30 5.00 -12.87
CA THR A 468 -3.68 3.79 -13.62
C THR A 468 -3.31 2.48 -12.92
N SER A 469 -2.56 2.53 -11.82
CA SER A 469 -2.30 1.37 -10.96
C SER A 469 -3.42 1.09 -9.94
N LEU A 470 -4.38 2.01 -9.77
CA LEU A 470 -5.56 1.82 -8.95
C LEU A 470 -6.47 0.75 -9.57
N PRO A 471 -6.94 -0.27 -8.82
CA PRO A 471 -7.78 -1.32 -9.36
C PRO A 471 -9.06 -0.81 -10.05
N SER A 472 -9.66 0.26 -9.53
CA SER A 472 -10.85 0.88 -10.11
C SER A 472 -10.63 1.45 -11.52
N VAL A 473 -9.40 1.89 -11.83
CA VAL A 473 -9.02 2.42 -13.15
C VAL A 473 -8.45 1.31 -14.02
N ALA A 474 -7.58 0.46 -13.45
CA ALA A 474 -6.96 -0.64 -14.18
C ALA A 474 -7.99 -1.62 -14.75
N ASN A 475 -9.12 -1.84 -14.05
CA ASN A 475 -10.18 -2.75 -14.49
C ASN A 475 -11.11 -2.14 -15.56
N THR A 476 -11.09 -0.82 -15.78
CA THR A 476 -11.90 -0.16 -16.82
C THR A 476 -11.15 0.04 -18.13
N VAL A 477 -9.83 -0.07 -18.11
CA VAL A 477 -8.94 0.21 -19.24
C VAL A 477 -8.62 -1.09 -19.96
N ASN A 478 -8.65 -1.09 -21.30
CA ASN A 478 -8.32 -2.29 -22.06
C ASN A 478 -6.82 -2.59 -22.03
N TRP A 479 -6.42 -3.82 -22.39
CA TRP A 479 -5.01 -4.22 -22.31
C TRP A 479 -4.08 -3.38 -23.19
N ARG A 480 -4.55 -2.87 -24.34
CA ARG A 480 -3.73 -2.02 -25.24
C ARG A 480 -3.45 -0.66 -24.63
N GLU A 481 -4.47 0.00 -24.09
CA GLU A 481 -4.39 1.27 -23.37
C GLU A 481 -3.53 1.12 -22.11
N PHE A 482 -3.75 0.07 -21.32
CA PHE A 482 -2.96 -0.21 -20.13
C PHE A 482 -1.48 -0.41 -20.48
N SER A 483 -1.20 -1.16 -21.55
CA SER A 483 0.17 -1.38 -22.03
C SER A 483 0.80 -0.09 -22.57
N PHE A 484 0.04 0.75 -23.29
CA PHE A 484 0.52 2.05 -23.76
C PHE A 484 0.92 2.95 -22.58
N ILE A 485 0.09 3.04 -21.55
CA ILE A 485 0.39 3.84 -20.37
C ILE A 485 1.59 3.26 -19.61
N GLN A 486 1.52 2.00 -19.19
CA GLN A 486 2.52 1.40 -18.31
C GLN A 486 3.87 1.11 -19.00
N CYS A 487 3.87 0.90 -20.31
CA CYS A 487 5.08 0.65 -21.09
C CYS A 487 5.59 1.91 -21.81
N THR A 488 4.79 2.53 -22.66
CA THR A 488 5.24 3.65 -23.51
C THR A 488 5.44 4.91 -22.68
N LEU A 489 4.40 5.39 -22.00
CA LEU A 489 4.51 6.56 -21.12
C LEU A 489 5.43 6.27 -19.93
N GLY A 490 5.47 5.01 -19.49
CA GLY A 490 6.43 4.51 -18.54
C GLY A 490 7.90 4.75 -18.92
N ASN A 491 8.30 4.38 -20.14
CA ASN A 491 9.65 4.65 -20.62
C ASN A 491 9.88 6.15 -20.81
N CYS A 492 8.88 6.91 -21.30
CA CYS A 492 8.98 8.36 -21.38
C CYS A 492 9.26 8.99 -20.01
N ALA A 493 8.60 8.49 -18.96
CA ALA A 493 8.83 8.93 -17.58
C ALA A 493 10.27 8.64 -17.12
N LEU A 494 10.79 7.43 -17.39
CA LEU A 494 12.19 7.09 -17.09
C LEU A 494 13.18 7.97 -17.84
N THR A 495 12.94 8.21 -19.14
CA THR A 495 13.78 9.09 -19.96
C THR A 495 13.77 10.52 -19.41
N MET A 496 12.60 11.09 -19.11
CA MET A 496 12.48 12.44 -18.57
C MET A 496 13.10 12.56 -17.16
N ALA A 497 12.92 11.57 -16.28
CA ALA A 497 13.55 11.56 -14.97
C ALA A 497 15.09 11.46 -15.04
N THR A 498 15.60 10.68 -16.01
CA THR A 498 17.04 10.58 -16.29
C THR A 498 17.57 11.90 -16.86
N LEU A 499 16.86 12.51 -17.81
CA LEU A 499 17.21 13.80 -18.40
C LEU A 499 17.20 14.92 -17.36
N HIS A 500 16.22 14.95 -16.46
CA HIS A 500 16.19 15.86 -15.32
C HIS A 500 17.49 15.79 -14.50
N THR A 501 17.98 14.57 -14.23
CA THR A 501 19.21 14.36 -13.45
C THR A 501 20.47 14.70 -14.25
N LEU A 502 20.49 14.44 -15.56
CA LEU A 502 21.58 14.82 -16.46
C LEU A 502 21.71 16.33 -16.57
N LEU A 503 20.60 17.04 -16.76
CA LEU A 503 20.57 18.51 -16.83
C LEU A 503 20.94 19.15 -15.48
N PHE A 504 20.58 18.51 -14.36
CA PHE A 504 21.05 18.92 -13.04
C PHE A 504 22.57 18.73 -12.86
N GLY A 505 23.11 17.66 -13.45
CA GLY A 505 24.54 17.35 -13.44
C GLY A 505 25.37 18.27 -14.32
N TRP A 506 24.88 18.63 -15.51
CA TRP A 506 25.51 19.52 -16.49
C TRP A 506 27.03 19.31 -16.59
N ASP A 507 27.80 20.29 -16.16
CA ASP A 507 29.27 20.35 -16.10
C ASP A 507 29.87 19.75 -14.81
N ARG A 508 29.07 19.62 -13.74
CA ARG A 508 29.50 19.15 -12.41
C ARG A 508 30.01 17.71 -12.39
N ALA A 509 29.69 16.90 -13.40
CA ALA A 509 30.23 15.54 -13.49
C ALA A 509 31.74 15.54 -13.78
N PHE A 510 32.24 16.58 -14.46
CA PHE A 510 33.62 16.72 -14.92
C PHE A 510 34.48 17.58 -14.01
N ASP A 511 33.87 18.29 -13.04
CA ASP A 511 34.57 19.08 -12.05
C ASP A 511 35.28 18.16 -11.01
N PRO A 512 36.63 18.15 -10.95
CA PRO A 512 37.38 17.33 -9.99
C PRO A 512 37.06 17.69 -8.53
N ALA A 513 36.63 18.93 -8.25
CA ALA A 513 36.29 19.37 -6.89
C ALA A 513 35.04 18.66 -6.32
N GLN A 514 34.21 18.04 -7.17
CA GLN A 514 33.04 17.29 -6.74
C GLN A 514 33.39 15.90 -6.15
N TYR A 515 34.59 15.39 -6.42
CA TYR A 515 35.06 14.05 -6.02
C TYR A 515 35.69 14.06 -4.62
N ARG A 516 34.87 14.27 -3.59
CA ARG A 516 35.33 14.30 -2.19
C ARG A 516 35.67 12.89 -1.71
N PHE A 517 36.85 12.71 -1.10
CA PHE A 517 37.37 11.39 -0.70
C PHE A 517 37.38 10.36 -1.85
N CYS A 518 37.62 10.81 -3.09
CA CYS A 518 37.54 9.98 -4.30
C CYS A 518 36.14 9.38 -4.55
N LEU A 519 35.12 9.80 -3.80
CA LEU A 519 33.74 9.38 -4.00
C LEU A 519 33.07 10.29 -5.04
N PRO A 520 32.51 9.73 -6.12
CA PRO A 520 31.81 10.52 -7.12
C PRO A 520 30.58 11.22 -6.53
N PRO A 521 30.10 12.31 -7.14
CA PRO A 521 28.82 12.87 -6.76
C PRO A 521 27.69 11.85 -6.98
N THR A 522 26.73 11.83 -6.07
CA THR A 522 25.69 10.79 -5.98
C THR A 522 24.88 10.63 -7.26
N PHE A 523 24.63 11.72 -7.99
CA PHE A 523 23.88 11.66 -9.25
C PHE A 523 24.60 10.83 -10.32
N VAL A 524 25.94 10.81 -10.37
CA VAL A 524 26.72 9.98 -11.31
C VAL A 524 26.49 8.50 -11.01
N LEU A 525 26.54 8.11 -9.74
CA LEU A 525 26.28 6.72 -9.32
C LEU A 525 24.84 6.30 -9.67
N VAL A 526 23.88 7.19 -9.46
CA VAL A 526 22.45 6.93 -9.71
C VAL A 526 22.15 6.77 -11.20
N LEU A 527 22.83 7.53 -12.08
CA LEU A 527 22.59 7.53 -13.53
C LEU A 527 23.01 6.23 -14.23
N ILE A 528 23.89 5.42 -13.63
CA ILE A 528 24.42 4.19 -14.24
C ILE A 528 23.29 3.23 -14.65
N LEU A 529 22.38 2.93 -13.71
CA LEU A 529 21.33 1.93 -13.94
C LEU A 529 20.25 2.40 -14.94
N PRO A 530 19.67 3.62 -14.81
CA PRO A 530 18.74 4.17 -15.80
C PRO A 530 19.34 4.23 -17.20
N LEU A 531 20.59 4.70 -17.35
CA LEU A 531 21.25 4.78 -18.65
C LEU A 531 21.44 3.38 -19.26
N ALA A 532 21.86 2.38 -18.48
CA ALA A 532 21.96 1.00 -18.95
C ALA A 532 20.60 0.46 -19.44
N VAL A 533 19.50 0.76 -18.74
CA VAL A 533 18.16 0.37 -19.15
C VAL A 533 17.74 1.07 -20.46
N LEU A 534 17.99 2.37 -20.58
CA LEU A 534 17.67 3.15 -21.77
C LEU A 534 18.49 2.69 -22.99
N LEU A 535 19.79 2.42 -22.82
CA LEU A 535 20.65 1.87 -23.86
C LEU A 535 20.18 0.47 -24.29
N GLY A 536 19.85 -0.40 -23.34
CA GLY A 536 19.29 -1.72 -23.63
C GLY A 536 17.97 -1.64 -24.39
N ARG A 537 17.12 -0.65 -24.06
CA ARG A 537 15.88 -0.37 -24.80
C ARG A 537 16.17 0.10 -26.22
N LEU A 538 17.10 1.04 -26.41
CA LEU A 538 17.49 1.52 -27.73
C LEU A 538 18.00 0.38 -28.61
N ALA A 539 18.83 -0.52 -28.06
CA ALA A 539 19.29 -1.72 -28.75
C ALA A 539 18.13 -2.64 -29.19
N LEU A 540 17.09 -2.80 -28.35
CA LEU A 540 15.89 -3.57 -28.70
C LEU A 540 14.97 -2.88 -29.71
N CYS A 541 15.08 -1.56 -29.86
CA CYS A 541 14.32 -0.77 -30.83
C CYS A 541 14.95 -0.74 -32.22
N VAL A 542 16.22 -1.16 -32.37
CA VAL A 542 16.89 -1.24 -33.67
C VAL A 542 16.06 -2.15 -34.60
N PRO A 543 15.74 -1.74 -35.85
CA PRO A 543 14.78 -2.46 -36.70
C PRO A 543 15.05 -3.96 -36.86
N CYS A 544 16.31 -4.37 -37.04
CA CYS A 544 16.67 -5.79 -37.17
C CYS A 544 16.35 -6.62 -35.92
N VAL A 545 16.57 -6.07 -34.73
CA VAL A 545 16.29 -6.71 -33.45
C VAL A 545 14.79 -6.68 -33.16
N ALA A 546 14.14 -5.54 -33.38
CA ALA A 546 12.72 -5.34 -33.12
C ALA A 546 11.83 -6.24 -33.99
N LEU A 547 12.17 -6.40 -35.28
CA LEU A 547 11.46 -7.30 -36.19
C LEU A 547 11.57 -8.76 -35.73
N ARG A 548 12.79 -9.20 -35.38
CA ARG A 548 13.03 -10.56 -34.86
C ARG A 548 12.28 -10.82 -33.56
N LEU A 549 12.32 -9.88 -32.62
CA LEU A 549 11.58 -9.99 -31.36
C LEU A 549 10.06 -10.03 -31.60
N ARG A 550 9.55 -9.27 -32.56
CA ARG A 550 8.14 -9.29 -32.96
C ARG A 550 7.74 -10.63 -33.56
N GLN A 551 8.59 -11.24 -34.39
CA GLN A 551 8.38 -12.59 -34.92
C GLN A 551 8.31 -13.63 -33.80
N ILE A 552 9.28 -13.63 -32.87
CA ILE A 552 9.29 -14.55 -31.72
C ILE A 552 8.01 -14.41 -30.89
N ARG A 553 7.57 -13.18 -30.63
CA ARG A 553 6.32 -12.93 -29.87
C ARG A 553 5.07 -13.39 -30.61
N ARG A 554 5.08 -13.38 -31.94
CA ARG A 554 4.05 -13.97 -32.80
C ARG A 554 4.10 -15.50 -32.88
N GLY A 555 5.11 -16.15 -32.32
CA GLY A 555 5.25 -17.61 -32.28
C GLY A 555 6.35 -18.17 -33.18
N TRP A 556 7.26 -17.34 -33.70
CA TRP A 556 8.41 -17.83 -34.48
C TRP A 556 9.44 -18.53 -33.58
N GLU A 557 9.95 -19.67 -34.04
CA GLU A 557 10.96 -20.48 -33.35
C GLU A 557 12.22 -20.65 -34.20
N LYS A 558 13.39 -20.55 -33.55
CA LYS A 558 14.69 -20.76 -34.20
C LYS A 558 15.04 -22.25 -34.38
N SER A 559 14.46 -23.13 -33.56
CA SER A 559 14.72 -24.58 -33.53
C SER A 559 13.40 -25.32 -33.68
N ARG A 560 13.38 -26.47 -34.38
CA ARG A 560 12.19 -27.32 -34.58
C ARG A 560 11.80 -28.15 -33.35
N HIS A 561 12.55 -28.03 -32.26
CA HIS A 561 12.43 -28.84 -31.06
C HIS A 561 12.08 -27.99 -29.85
N ILE A 562 10.93 -28.25 -29.23
CA ILE A 562 10.51 -27.59 -27.99
C ILE A 562 11.06 -28.39 -26.80
N ARG A 563 11.73 -27.70 -25.87
CA ARG A 563 12.13 -28.28 -24.59
C ARG A 563 11.08 -27.89 -23.54
N PHE A 564 10.13 -28.76 -23.28
CA PHE A 564 9.19 -28.58 -22.19
C PHE A 564 9.82 -29.02 -20.87
N THR A 565 9.93 -28.09 -19.91
CA THR A 565 10.22 -28.42 -18.51
C THR A 565 8.92 -28.37 -17.73
N LEU A 566 8.34 -29.54 -17.43
CA LEU A 566 7.18 -29.67 -16.55
C LEU A 566 7.57 -29.33 -15.10
N PRO A 567 6.67 -28.75 -14.30
CA PRO A 567 6.90 -28.61 -12.87
C PRO A 567 6.72 -29.98 -12.20
N ASP A 568 7.72 -30.33 -11.40
CA ASP A 568 7.83 -31.48 -10.49
C ASP A 568 8.43 -32.80 -11.04
N GLY A 569 9.58 -33.15 -10.48
CA GLY A 569 9.81 -34.51 -9.96
C GLY A 569 10.56 -35.51 -10.83
N ASP A 570 10.43 -35.50 -12.15
CA ASP A 570 11.09 -36.53 -12.98
C ASP A 570 11.84 -35.92 -14.17
N CYS A 571 13.15 -36.15 -14.21
CA CYS A 571 14.03 -35.78 -15.30
C CYS A 571 13.71 -36.58 -16.57
N ARG A 572 12.67 -36.19 -17.29
CA ARG A 572 12.51 -36.52 -18.72
C ARG A 572 12.47 -35.23 -19.53
N ASN A 573 13.63 -34.87 -20.09
CA ASN A 573 13.71 -33.86 -21.14
C ASN A 573 13.02 -34.43 -22.39
N GLY A 574 11.73 -34.17 -22.56
CA GLY A 574 11.01 -34.48 -23.80
C GLY A 574 11.42 -33.49 -24.89
N LEU A 575 11.87 -34.02 -26.03
CA LEU A 575 12.13 -33.28 -27.26
C LEU A 575 10.99 -33.66 -28.23
N GLU A 576 10.04 -32.76 -28.49
CA GLU A 576 9.00 -33.00 -29.50
C GLU A 576 9.31 -32.22 -30.78
N ASP A 577 9.21 -32.90 -31.93
CA ASP A 577 9.40 -32.34 -33.27
C ASP A 577 8.05 -31.83 -33.79
N VAL A 578 7.94 -30.53 -34.03
CA VAL A 578 6.67 -29.85 -34.37
C VAL A 578 6.45 -29.80 -35.88
N SER A 579 6.84 -30.83 -36.62
CA SER A 579 6.72 -30.82 -38.08
C SER A 579 5.28 -30.85 -38.61
N ASN A 580 4.27 -31.06 -37.74
CA ASN A 580 2.87 -31.26 -38.12
C ASN A 580 1.85 -30.37 -37.37
N VAL A 581 2.20 -29.14 -36.94
CA VAL A 581 1.21 -28.19 -36.37
C VAL A 581 1.21 -26.85 -37.10
#